data_AF-A0A938F0J2-F1
#
_entry.id   AF-A0A938F0J2-F1
#
_cell.length_a   1.000
_cell.length_b   1.000
_cell.length_c   1.000
_cell.angle_alpha   90.00
_cell.angle_beta   90.00
_cell.angle_gamma   90.00
#
_symmetry.space_group_name_H-M   'P 1'
#
loop_
_entity.id
_entity.type
_entity.pdbx_description
1 polymer ?
#
loop_
_entity_poly.entity_id
_entity_poly.type
_entity_poly.pdbx_seq_one_letter_code
_entity_poly.pdbx_strand_id
1 'polypeptide(L)'
;MPTYAFEIELSGMLERAVDRLVIAFKKWNSRPRIIVTKESVNKLNNVVEHLTGRDFTSQLKIYEPGQILNLYNVKTDLKKLEQGLELY
;
A
#
# COMPACT_ATOMS: atom_id res chain seq x y z
N MET A 1 12.25 14.52 1.88
CA MET A 1 10.94 14.07 2.39
C MET A 1 10.61 12.75 1.70
N PRO A 2 10.31 11.64 2.40
CA PRO A 2 9.93 10.40 1.72
C PRO A 2 8.58 10.59 1.01
N THR A 3 8.57 10.48 -0.31
CA THR A 3 7.34 10.54 -1.11
C THR A 3 6.67 9.17 -1.11
N TYR A 4 5.37 9.15 -0.88
CA TYR A 4 4.59 7.92 -0.86
C TYR A 4 3.56 7.95 -2.00
N ALA A 5 3.48 6.85 -2.73
CA ALA A 5 2.45 6.65 -3.75
C ALA A 5 1.57 5.48 -3.32
N PHE A 6 0.26 5.67 -3.40
CA PHE A 6 -0.74 4.71 -2.96
C PHE A 6 -1.72 4.40 -4.08
N GLU A 7 -2.07 3.13 -4.22
CA GLU A 7 -3.17 2.66 -5.06
C GLU A 7 -4.07 1.72 -4.26
N ILE A 8 -5.37 1.79 -4.54
CA ILE A 8 -6.37 0.89 -3.96
C ILE A 8 -7.05 0.21 -5.15
N GLU A 9 -6.89 -1.10 -5.26
CA GLU A 9 -7.43 -1.88 -6.38
C GLU A 9 -8.23 -3.07 -5.85
N LEU A 10 -9.56 -2.97 -5.96
CA LEU A 10 -10.52 -3.97 -5.47
C LEU A 10 -11.35 -4.59 -6.61
N SER A 11 -11.22 -4.04 -7.83
CA SER A 11 -12.00 -4.40 -9.02
C SER A 11 -11.28 -5.39 -9.96
N GLY A 12 -9.98 -5.62 -9.74
CA GLY A 12 -9.17 -6.60 -10.46
C GLY A 12 -8.29 -6.04 -11.58
N MET A 13 -8.24 -4.71 -11.78
CA MET A 13 -7.37 -4.04 -12.77
C MET A 13 -5.94 -3.81 -12.25
N LEU A 14 -5.31 -4.88 -11.76
CA LEU A 14 -4.01 -4.83 -11.06
C LEU A 14 -2.87 -4.25 -11.91
N GLU A 15 -2.84 -4.58 -13.21
CA GLU A 15 -1.79 -4.12 -14.13
C GLU A 15 -1.76 -2.59 -14.22
N ARG A 16 -2.93 -1.97 -14.38
CA ARG A 16 -3.04 -0.50 -14.43
C ARG A 16 -2.62 0.15 -13.12
N ALA A 17 -2.99 -0.44 -11.99
CA ALA A 17 -2.58 0.06 -10.68
C ALA A 17 -1.05 -0.03 -10.50
N VAL A 18 -0.45 -1.14 -10.90
CA VAL A 18 1.01 -1.33 -10.87
C VAL A 18 1.71 -0.32 -11.80
N ASP A 19 1.23 -0.12 -13.02
CA ASP A 19 1.81 0.84 -13.97
C ASP A 19 1.86 2.26 -13.39
N ARG A 20 0.77 2.71 -12.76
CA ARG A 20 0.71 4.03 -12.10
C ARG A 20 1.74 4.13 -10.98
N LEU A 21 1.89 3.09 -10.16
CA LEU A 21 2.89 3.04 -9.10
C LEU A 21 4.32 3.03 -9.63
N VAL A 22 4.59 2.31 -10.73
CA VAL A 22 5.90 2.28 -11.38
C VAL A 22 6.27 3.65 -11.94
N ILE A 23 5.31 4.36 -12.54
CA ILE A 23 5.52 5.73 -13.02
C ILE A 23 5.86 6.65 -11.85
N ALA A 24 5.10 6.58 -10.76
CA ALA A 24 5.35 7.39 -9.56
C ALA A 24 6.72 7.07 -8.93
N PHE A 25 7.08 5.79 -8.85
CA PHE A 25 8.38 5.33 -8.38
C PHE A 25 9.51 5.93 -9.20
N LYS A 26 9.44 5.83 -10.53
CA LYS A 26 10.48 6.37 -11.42
C LYS A 26 10.58 7.89 -11.39
N LYS A 27 9.44 8.60 -11.31
CA LYS A 27 9.43 10.08 -11.34
C LYS A 27 9.80 10.73 -10.02
N TRP A 28 9.39 10.15 -8.91
CA TRP A 28 9.47 10.80 -7.59
C TRP A 28 10.29 10.02 -6.57
N ASN A 29 10.92 8.90 -6.97
CA ASN A 29 11.56 7.96 -6.05
C ASN A 29 10.62 7.60 -4.88
N SER A 30 9.33 7.45 -5.19
CA SER A 30 8.30 7.22 -4.17
C SER A 30 8.37 5.81 -3.63
N ARG A 31 7.99 5.58 -2.37
CA ARG A 31 7.85 4.22 -1.83
C ARG A 31 6.43 3.70 -2.11
N PRO A 32 6.26 2.76 -3.06
CA PRO A 32 4.94 2.38 -3.57
C PRO A 32 4.21 1.48 -2.59
N ARG A 33 2.90 1.70 -2.47
CA ARG A 33 2.00 0.92 -1.62
C ARG A 33 0.73 0.63 -2.38
N ILE A 34 0.25 -0.61 -2.28
CA ILE A 34 -0.98 -1.01 -2.93
C ILE A 34 -1.86 -1.80 -1.95
N ILE A 35 -3.15 -1.51 -1.97
CA ILE A 35 -4.16 -2.24 -1.22
C ILE A 35 -4.98 -3.07 -2.19
N VAL A 36 -5.00 -4.40 -2.00
CA VAL A 36 -5.71 -5.34 -2.88
C VAL A 36 -6.44 -6.40 -2.06
N THR A 37 -7.47 -7.02 -2.66
CA THR A 37 -8.15 -8.15 -2.01
C THR A 37 -7.21 -9.35 -1.85
N LYS A 38 -7.49 -10.22 -0.88
CA LYS A 38 -6.66 -11.40 -0.60
C LYS A 38 -6.52 -12.32 -1.81
N GLU A 39 -7.60 -12.49 -2.57
CA GLU A 39 -7.64 -13.30 -3.80
C GLU A 39 -6.74 -12.72 -4.89
N SER A 40 -6.52 -11.40 -4.86
CA SER A 40 -5.75 -10.67 -5.86
C SER A 40 -4.25 -10.63 -5.56
N VAL A 41 -3.81 -11.00 -4.35
CA VAL A 41 -2.39 -10.92 -3.93
C VAL A 41 -1.48 -11.77 -4.81
N ASN A 42 -1.87 -13.02 -5.09
CA ASN A 42 -1.07 -13.91 -5.92
C ASN A 42 -0.96 -13.39 -7.36
N LYS A 43 -2.07 -12.88 -7.91
CA LYS A 43 -2.09 -12.29 -9.25
C LYS A 43 -1.20 -11.03 -9.30
N LEU A 44 -1.25 -10.20 -8.26
CA LEU A 44 -0.42 -9.00 -8.15
C LEU A 44 1.07 -9.35 -8.11
N ASN A 45 1.47 -10.36 -7.33
CA ASN A 45 2.87 -10.78 -7.28
C ASN A 45 3.39 -11.20 -8.65
N ASN A 46 2.61 -11.98 -9.41
CA ASN A 46 2.98 -12.35 -10.79
C ASN A 46 3.13 -11.12 -11.69
N VAL A 47 2.19 -10.17 -11.61
CA VAL A 47 2.24 -8.91 -12.38
C VAL A 47 3.50 -8.11 -12.03
N VAL A 48 3.84 -8.00 -10.75
CA VAL A 48 5.01 -7.23 -10.29
C VAL A 48 6.32 -7.90 -10.69
N GLU A 49 6.42 -9.22 -10.57
CA GLU A 49 7.62 -9.97 -10.99
C GLU A 49 7.89 -9.89 -12.49
N HIS A 50 6.83 -9.86 -13.32
CA HIS A 50 6.99 -9.82 -14.77
C HIS A 50 7.12 -8.39 -15.34
N LEU A 51 6.47 -7.39 -14.76
CA LEU A 51 6.42 -6.03 -15.32
C LEU A 51 7.44 -5.07 -14.71
N THR A 52 8.08 -5.39 -13.58
CA THR A 52 8.86 -4.42 -12.81
C THR A 52 10.27 -4.89 -12.47
N GLY A 53 11.16 -3.94 -12.16
CA GLY A 53 12.54 -4.23 -11.77
C GLY A 53 12.67 -4.58 -10.28
N ARG A 54 13.74 -5.29 -9.92
CA ARG A 54 14.05 -5.69 -8.52
C ARG A 54 13.95 -4.53 -7.51
N ASP A 55 14.35 -3.34 -7.91
CA ASP A 55 14.31 -2.15 -7.05
C ASP A 55 12.88 -1.73 -6.69
N PHE A 56 11.93 -1.83 -7.62
CA PHE A 56 10.53 -1.55 -7.37
C PHE A 56 9.92 -2.62 -6.46
N THR A 57 10.14 -3.90 -6.79
CA THR A 57 9.59 -5.03 -6.03
C THR A 57 10.07 -5.03 -4.58
N SER A 58 11.34 -4.69 -4.33
CA SER A 58 11.89 -4.62 -2.97
C SER A 58 11.28 -3.50 -2.11
N GLN A 59 10.74 -2.46 -2.74
CA GLN A 59 10.15 -1.31 -2.05
C GLN A 59 8.62 -1.34 -1.99
N LEU A 60 7.98 -2.12 -2.87
CA LEU A 60 6.54 -2.27 -2.90
C LEU A 60 6.04 -2.91 -1.60
N LYS A 61 5.05 -2.29 -0.98
CA LYS A 61 4.28 -2.93 0.09
C LYS A 61 2.86 -3.20 -0.36
N ILE A 62 2.44 -4.44 -0.15
CA ILE A 62 1.10 -4.92 -0.46
C ILE A 62 0.34 -5.03 0.86
N TYR A 63 -0.89 -4.52 0.88
CA TYR A 63 -1.79 -4.58 2.02
C TYR A 63 -3.12 -5.19 1.61
N GLU A 64 -3.75 -5.86 2.55
CA GLU A 64 -5.14 -6.30 2.44
C GLU A 64 -6.07 -5.28 3.14
N PRO A 65 -7.33 -5.09 2.68
CA PRO A 65 -8.29 -4.19 3.32
C PRO A 65 -8.45 -4.43 4.82
N GLY A 66 -8.45 -5.70 5.26
CA GLY A 66 -8.54 -6.06 6.68
C GLY A 66 -7.36 -5.55 7.51
N GLN A 67 -6.15 -5.52 6.94
CA GLN A 67 -4.97 -4.97 7.61
C GLN A 67 -5.07 -3.46 7.80
N ILE A 68 -5.64 -2.75 6.80
CA ILE A 68 -5.87 -1.31 6.88
C ILE A 68 -6.93 -0.98 7.93
N LEU A 69 -8.00 -1.76 7.99
CA LEU A 69 -9.05 -1.60 9.00
C LEU A 69 -8.49 -1.81 10.41
N ASN A 70 -7.70 -2.86 10.62
CA ASN A 70 -7.05 -3.11 11.90
C ASN A 70 -6.13 -1.97 12.32
N LEU A 71 -5.33 -1.43 11.39
CA LEU A 71 -4.45 -0.30 11.66
C LEU A 71 -5.25 0.96 12.03
N TYR A 72 -6.37 1.21 11.35
CA TYR A 72 -7.26 2.32 11.66
C TYR A 72 -7.86 2.20 13.07
N ASN A 73 -8.31 1.00 13.46
CA ASN A 73 -8.88 0.74 14.78
C ASN A 73 -7.82 0.96 15.87
N VAL A 74 -6.63 0.38 15.72
CA VAL A 74 -5.52 0.57 16.67
C VAL A 74 -5.16 2.04 16.83
N LYS A 75 -5.07 2.79 15.72
CA LYS A 75 -4.79 4.23 15.77
C LYS A 75 -5.89 5.01 16.50
N THR A 76 -7.13 4.62 16.29
CA THR A 76 -8.30 5.26 16.92
C THR A 76 -8.30 5.00 18.43
N ASP A 77 -8.00 3.77 18.84
CA ASP A 77 -7.97 3.40 20.25
C ASP A 77 -6.78 4.03 20.99
N LEU A 78 -5.62 4.11 20.34
CA LEU A 78 -4.47 4.88 20.85
C LEU A 78 -4.83 6.34 21.07
N LYS A 79 -5.48 6.99 20.10
CA LYS A 79 -5.91 8.39 20.23
C LYS A 79 -6.87 8.58 21.41
N LYS A 80 -7.81 7.65 21.62
CA LYS A 80 -8.72 7.71 22.78
C LYS A 80 -7.96 7.59 24.10
N LEU A 81 -6.96 6.72 24.17
CA LEU A 81 -6.10 6.57 25.35
C LEU A 81 -5.28 7.84 25.62
N GLU A 82 -4.68 8.43 24.58
CA GLU A 82 -3.93 9.69 24.69
C GLU A 82 -4.81 10.83 25.24
N GLN A 83 -6.04 10.94 24.73
CA GLN A 83 -7.02 11.92 25.21
C GLN A 83 -7.45 11.64 26.66
N GLY A 84 -7.64 10.38 27.03
CA GLY A 84 -7.99 9.99 28.40
C GLY A 84 -6.85 10.20 29.42
N LEU A 85 -5.60 10.27 28.95
CA LEU A 85 -4.41 10.53 29.74
C LEU A 85 -3.98 12.02 29.72
N GLU A 86 -4.77 12.90 29.08
CA GLU A 86 -4.47 14.33 28.93
C GLU A 86 -3.11 14.61 28.25
N LEU A 87 -2.65 13.70 27.39
CA LEU A 87 -1.40 13.86 26.62
C LEU A 87 -1.60 14.64 25.32
N TYR A 88 -2.86 14.96 24.97
CA TYR A 88 -3.30 15.67 23.77
C TYR A 88 -4.51 16.57 24.02
#